data_AF-A0A7C4CYY1-F1
#
_entry.id   AF-A0A7C4CYY1-F1
#
_cell.length_a   1.000
_cell.length_b   1.000
_cell.length_c   1.000
_cell.angle_alpha   90.00
_cell.angle_beta   90.00
_cell.angle_gamma   90.00
#
_symmetry.space_group_name_H-M   'P 1'
#
loop_
_entity.id
_entity.type
_entity.pdbx_description
1 polymer ?
#
loop_
_entity_poly.entity_id
_entity_poly.type
_entity_poly.pdbx_seq_one_letter_code
_entity_poly.pdbx_strand_id
1 'polypeptide(L)'
;MPEKIEKKLLVVRSDILEKLSEVARKENKTLFALTNEILQDALKASEMKTSIREIVEFYRLMKIQKESGSIIIPMNLLLNSLKKLDNKSEILKEWNYAGEWYGKYLIAKFENPLEILQSLLSASFWHISEIKVDMKSNDKLIISIIAPNIDQLFIELTVEYLVGLLRA
;
A
#
# COMPACT_ATOMS: atom_id res chain seq x y z
N MET A 1 -26.08 36.28 13.59
CA MET A 1 -26.88 35.04 13.85
C MET A 1 -26.11 33.89 13.23
N PRO A 2 -25.92 32.75 13.90
CA PRO A 2 -25.30 31.59 13.26
C PRO A 2 -26.16 31.18 12.05
N GLU A 3 -25.53 30.90 10.91
CA GLU A 3 -26.22 30.48 9.69
C GLU A 3 -27.07 29.24 9.96
N LYS A 4 -28.32 29.28 9.49
CA LYS A 4 -29.25 28.16 9.62
C LYS A 4 -28.84 27.08 8.62
N ILE A 5 -28.23 26.00 9.12
CA ILE A 5 -27.81 24.86 8.29
C ILE A 5 -29.07 24.23 7.67
N GLU A 6 -29.19 24.35 6.36
CA GLU A 6 -30.26 23.72 5.58
C GLU A 6 -30.06 22.19 5.58
N LYS A 7 -31.09 21.44 5.96
CA LYS A 7 -31.05 19.97 6.00
C LYS A 7 -31.68 19.41 4.73
N LYS A 8 -31.01 18.46 4.09
CA LYS A 8 -31.53 17.71 2.94
C LYS A 8 -31.65 16.22 3.29
N LEU A 9 -32.62 15.55 2.67
CA LEU A 9 -32.83 14.11 2.83
C LEU A 9 -31.93 13.34 1.87
N LEU A 10 -31.21 12.34 2.40
CA LEU A 10 -30.43 11.39 1.63
C LEU A 10 -31.00 9.99 1.87
N VAL A 11 -31.33 9.29 0.79
CA VAL A 11 -31.83 7.91 0.86
C VAL A 11 -30.64 6.97 0.87
N VAL A 12 -30.56 6.12 1.89
CA VAL A 12 -29.51 5.11 2.06
C VAL A 12 -30.14 3.78 2.46
N ARG A 13 -29.43 2.68 2.25
CA ARG A 13 -29.90 1.35 2.68
C ARG A 13 -29.98 1.28 4.21
N SER A 14 -31.02 0.62 4.73
CA SER A 14 -31.25 0.47 6.18
C SER A 14 -30.08 -0.20 6.88
N ASP A 15 -29.55 -1.29 6.31
CA ASP A 15 -28.46 -2.05 6.90
C ASP A 15 -27.14 -1.25 7.01
N ILE A 16 -26.92 -0.29 6.10
CA ILE A 16 -25.78 0.63 6.16
C ILE A 16 -26.02 1.70 7.23
N LEU A 17 -27.23 2.26 7.28
CA LEU A 17 -27.60 3.29 8.25
C LEU A 17 -27.51 2.78 9.70
N GLU A 18 -27.94 1.54 9.93
CA GLU A 18 -27.83 0.85 11.22
C GLU A 18 -26.37 0.73 11.66
N LYS A 19 -25.49 0.25 10.78
CA LYS A 19 -24.04 0.17 11.04
C LYS A 19 -23.41 1.54 11.31
N LEU A 20 -23.76 2.56 10.51
CA LEU A 20 -23.28 3.93 10.75
C LEU A 20 -23.76 4.50 12.08
N SER A 21 -24.98 4.14 12.50
CA SER A 21 -25.52 4.56 13.80
C SER A 21 -24.74 3.93 14.96
N GLU A 22 -24.32 2.68 14.83
CA GLU A 22 -23.45 2.02 15.82
C GLU A 22 -22.06 2.67 15.87
N VAL A 23 -21.46 2.98 14.71
CA VAL A 23 -20.17 3.68 14.64
C VAL A 23 -20.27 5.07 15.30
N ALA A 24 -21.32 5.83 14.99
CA ALA A 24 -21.54 7.15 15.58
C ALA A 24 -21.63 7.08 17.11
N ARG A 25 -22.34 6.09 17.66
CA ARG A 25 -22.41 5.86 19.11
C ARG A 25 -21.05 5.53 19.72
N LYS A 26 -20.27 4.65 19.08
CA LYS A 26 -18.92 4.28 19.53
C LYS A 26 -17.98 5.48 19.56
N GLU A 27 -18.15 6.42 18.65
CA GLU A 27 -17.37 7.66 18.55
C GLU A 27 -17.95 8.84 19.35
N ASN A 28 -19.03 8.65 20.11
CA ASN A 28 -19.78 9.72 20.79
C ASN A 28 -20.23 10.86 19.85
N LYS A 29 -20.56 10.53 18.60
CA LYS A 29 -21.05 11.45 17.57
C LYS A 29 -22.55 11.23 17.30
N THR A 30 -23.23 12.27 16.81
CA THR A 30 -24.57 12.08 16.21
C THR A 30 -24.42 11.45 14.82
N LEU A 31 -25.44 10.72 14.36
CA LEU A 31 -25.45 10.18 12.99
C LEU A 31 -25.33 11.28 11.94
N PHE A 32 -25.93 12.45 12.19
CA PHE A 32 -25.82 13.62 11.33
C PHE A 32 -24.38 14.12 11.23
N ALA A 33 -23.66 14.25 12.36
CA ALA A 33 -22.27 14.70 12.37
C ALA A 33 -21.36 13.71 11.64
N LEU A 34 -21.45 12.42 11.95
CA LEU A 34 -20.65 11.37 11.30
C LEU A 34 -20.94 11.31 9.78
N THR A 35 -22.21 11.40 9.38
CA THR A 35 -22.56 11.36 7.95
C THR A 35 -21.95 12.53 7.20
N ASN A 36 -21.99 13.74 7.75
CA ASN A 36 -21.37 14.91 7.11
C ASN A 36 -19.85 14.78 7.04
N GLU A 37 -19.20 14.26 8.08
CA GLU A 37 -17.76 14.00 8.09
C GLU A 37 -17.36 13.02 6.97
N ILE A 38 -18.06 11.89 6.84
CA ILE A 38 -17.82 10.91 5.77
C ILE A 38 -18.04 11.53 4.38
N LEU A 39 -19.10 12.33 4.20
CA LEU A 39 -19.35 13.02 2.93
C LEU A 39 -18.27 14.05 2.62
N GLN A 40 -17.78 14.78 3.62
CA GLN A 40 -16.66 15.71 3.46
C GLN A 40 -15.37 14.99 3.08
N ASP A 41 -15.07 13.86 3.71
CA ASP A 41 -13.90 13.06 3.34
C ASP A 41 -14.01 12.51 1.92
N ALA A 42 -15.22 12.12 1.49
CA ALA A 42 -15.46 11.71 0.10
C ALA A 42 -15.21 12.86 -0.90
N LEU A 43 -15.56 14.09 -0.54
CA LEU A 43 -15.25 15.28 -1.34
C LEU A 43 -13.73 15.55 -1.39
N LYS A 44 -13.02 15.47 -0.25
CA LYS A 44 -11.55 15.61 -0.21
C LYS A 44 -10.84 14.57 -1.09
N ALA A 45 -11.31 13.32 -1.04
CA ALA A 45 -10.77 12.27 -1.91
C ALA A 45 -10.95 12.64 -3.40
N SER A 46 -12.14 13.14 -3.76
CA SER A 46 -12.41 13.60 -5.13
C SER A 46 -11.52 14.77 -5.55
N GLU A 47 -11.24 15.73 -4.67
CA GLU A 47 -10.30 16.84 -4.93
C GLU A 47 -8.88 16.32 -5.21
N MET A 48 -8.48 15.24 -4.54
CA MET A 48 -7.22 14.53 -4.76
C MET A 48 -7.25 13.61 -5.99
N LYS A 49 -8.32 13.62 -6.79
CA LYS A 49 -8.54 12.72 -7.94
C LYS A 49 -8.45 11.23 -7.59
N THR A 50 -8.91 10.88 -6.40
CA THR A 50 -9.00 9.50 -5.92
C THR A 50 -10.38 9.25 -5.28
N SER A 51 -10.65 8.02 -4.88
CA SER A 51 -11.87 7.61 -4.18
C SER A 51 -11.56 7.17 -2.75
N ILE A 52 -12.57 7.23 -1.87
CA ILE A 52 -12.46 6.66 -0.51
C ILE A 52 -12.04 5.19 -0.55
N ARG A 53 -12.52 4.43 -1.54
CA ARG A 53 -12.14 3.03 -1.72
C ARG A 53 -10.64 2.88 -1.95
N GLU A 54 -10.05 3.69 -2.83
CA GLU A 54 -8.62 3.67 -3.11
C GLU A 54 -7.80 4.11 -1.89
N ILE A 55 -8.25 5.10 -1.12
CA ILE A 55 -7.59 5.54 0.12
C ILE A 55 -7.59 4.43 1.17
N VAL A 56 -8.74 3.76 1.37
CA VAL A 56 -8.84 2.63 2.31
C VAL A 56 -7.93 1.48 1.89
N GLU A 57 -7.88 1.17 0.60
CA GLU A 57 -6.99 0.13 0.07
C GLU A 57 -5.52 0.49 0.24
N PHE A 58 -5.14 1.74 -0.06
CA PHE A 58 -3.78 2.23 0.18
C PHE A 58 -3.39 2.14 1.66
N TYR A 59 -4.28 2.57 2.57
CA TYR A 59 -4.04 2.45 4.01
C TYR A 59 -3.85 0.99 4.44
N ARG A 60 -4.68 0.07 3.92
CA ARG A 60 -4.57 -1.37 4.19
C ARG A 60 -3.18 -1.90 3.79
N LEU A 61 -2.72 -1.55 2.58
CA LEU A 61 -1.41 -1.97 2.07
C LEU A 61 -0.25 -1.37 2.88
N MET A 62 -0.32 -0.07 3.21
CA MET A 62 0.68 0.59 4.05
C MET A 62 0.72 0.05 5.47
N LYS A 63 -0.42 -0.36 6.02
CA LYS A 63 -0.47 -1.03 7.33
C LYS A 63 0.25 -2.37 7.29
N ILE A 64 0.10 -3.14 6.21
CA ILE A 64 0.84 -4.40 6.02
C ILE A 64 2.35 -4.17 5.99
N GLN A 65 2.80 -3.12 5.28
CA GLN A 65 4.22 -2.73 5.23
C GLN A 65 4.75 -2.29 6.60
N LYS A 66 3.97 -1.51 7.35
CA LYS A 66 4.36 -1.12 8.70
C LYS A 66 4.51 -2.34 9.62
N GLU A 67 3.57 -3.27 9.53
CA GLU A 67 3.55 -4.49 10.36
C GLU A 67 4.66 -5.49 10.01
N SER A 68 5.24 -5.42 8.80
CA SER A 68 6.45 -6.20 8.46
C SER A 68 7.76 -5.58 8.97
N GLY A 69 7.69 -4.43 9.65
CA GLY A 69 8.88 -3.71 10.13
C GLY A 69 9.51 -2.78 9.09
N SER A 70 8.82 -2.52 7.97
CA SER A 70 9.31 -1.60 6.93
C SER A 70 9.29 -0.15 7.41
N ILE A 71 10.26 0.64 6.94
CA ILE A 71 10.34 2.09 7.18
C ILE A 71 10.33 2.86 5.85
N ILE A 72 9.92 4.12 5.89
CA ILE A 72 9.98 5.02 4.74
C ILE A 72 11.27 5.86 4.83
N ILE A 73 12.11 5.78 3.80
CA ILE A 73 13.36 6.54 3.71
C ILE A 73 13.44 7.27 2.36
N PRO A 74 13.96 8.51 2.31
CA PRO A 74 14.24 9.17 1.04
C PRO A 74 15.21 8.35 0.18
N MET A 75 14.78 8.02 -1.05
CA MET A 75 15.52 7.12 -1.96
C MET A 75 16.95 7.60 -2.24
N ASN A 76 17.11 8.89 -2.51
CA ASN A 76 18.40 9.51 -2.80
C ASN A 76 19.36 9.40 -1.60
N LEU A 77 18.86 9.56 -0.38
CA LEU A 77 19.65 9.43 0.84
C LEU A 77 20.14 7.98 1.00
N LEU A 78 19.26 7.00 0.81
CA LEU A 78 19.61 5.58 0.85
C LEU A 78 20.69 5.25 -0.19
N LEU A 79 20.42 5.56 -1.47
CA LEU A 79 21.33 5.22 -2.56
C LEU A 79 22.68 5.90 -2.45
N ASN A 80 22.72 7.19 -2.10
CA ASN A 80 23.98 7.91 -1.91
C ASN A 80 24.79 7.37 -0.73
N SER A 81 24.12 6.83 0.29
CA SER A 81 24.79 6.19 1.42
C SER A 81 25.37 4.83 1.00
N LEU A 82 24.59 4.00 0.30
CA LEU A 82 25.04 2.68 -0.16
C LEU A 82 26.19 2.77 -1.15
N LYS A 83 26.19 3.74 -2.07
CA LYS A 83 27.28 3.94 -3.05
C LYS A 83 28.63 4.30 -2.44
N LYS A 84 28.65 4.78 -1.19
CA LYS A 84 29.90 5.10 -0.47
C LYS A 84 30.51 3.89 0.22
N LEU A 85 29.77 2.77 0.30
CA LEU A 85 30.24 1.54 0.91
C LEU A 85 30.96 0.69 -0.15
N ASP A 86 32.13 0.16 0.19
CA ASP A 86 32.91 -0.71 -0.71
C ASP A 86 32.61 -2.21 -0.46
N ASN A 87 31.33 -2.56 -0.39
CA ASN A 87 30.87 -3.92 -0.10
C ASN A 87 29.57 -4.29 -0.83
N LYS A 88 29.42 -3.83 -2.08
CA LYS A 88 28.23 -4.03 -2.91
C LYS A 88 27.68 -5.46 -2.89
N SER A 89 28.54 -6.48 -2.96
CA SER A 89 28.11 -7.89 -2.94
C SER A 89 27.44 -8.30 -1.62
N GLU A 90 27.89 -7.76 -0.50
CA GLU A 90 27.30 -8.02 0.82
C GLU A 90 25.95 -7.32 0.94
N ILE A 91 25.88 -6.06 0.50
CA ILE A 91 24.61 -5.30 0.45
C ILE A 91 23.56 -6.06 -0.37
N LEU A 92 23.92 -6.57 -1.55
CA LEU A 92 23.02 -7.34 -2.40
C LEU A 92 22.50 -8.61 -1.68
N LYS A 93 23.35 -9.30 -0.91
CA LYS A 93 22.95 -10.47 -0.11
C LYS A 93 21.97 -10.08 1.02
N GLU A 94 22.22 -8.97 1.71
CA GLU A 94 21.31 -8.48 2.76
C GLU A 94 19.95 -8.10 2.18
N TRP A 95 19.90 -7.53 0.97
CA TRP A 95 18.64 -7.24 0.28
C TRP A 95 17.91 -8.52 -0.13
N ASN A 96 18.64 -9.53 -0.61
CA ASN A 96 18.07 -10.86 -0.88
C ASN A 96 17.46 -11.47 0.38
N TYR A 97 18.18 -11.44 1.50
CA TYR A 97 17.70 -11.94 2.79
C TYR A 97 16.48 -11.18 3.31
N ALA A 98 16.47 -9.85 3.18
CA ALA A 98 15.31 -9.03 3.53
C ALA A 98 14.08 -9.40 2.69
N GLY A 99 14.28 -9.67 1.40
CA GLY A 99 13.25 -10.19 0.51
C GLY A 99 12.67 -11.52 1.00
N GLU A 100 13.53 -12.49 1.32
CA GLU A 100 13.13 -13.80 1.84
C GLU A 100 12.33 -13.68 3.15
N TRP A 101 12.75 -12.81 4.06
CA TRP A 101 12.01 -12.52 5.28
C TRP A 101 10.61 -11.98 5.00
N TYR A 102 10.50 -11.04 4.06
CA TYR A 102 9.21 -10.48 3.68
C TYR A 102 8.31 -11.53 3.01
N GLY A 103 8.87 -12.39 2.15
CA GLY A 103 8.15 -13.52 1.57
C GLY A 103 7.56 -14.45 2.64
N LYS A 104 8.37 -14.84 3.63
CA LYS A 104 7.91 -15.66 4.77
C LYS A 104 6.81 -14.98 5.57
N TYR A 105 6.93 -13.68 5.81
CA TYR A 105 5.89 -12.88 6.45
C TYR A 105 4.58 -12.91 5.66
N LEU A 106 4.62 -12.77 4.33
CA LEU A 106 3.42 -12.83 3.50
C LEU A 106 2.76 -14.21 3.53
N ILE A 107 3.54 -15.29 3.45
CA ILE A 107 3.05 -16.67 3.56
C ILE A 107 2.39 -16.93 4.92
N ALA A 108 2.98 -16.40 6.00
CA ALA A 108 2.40 -16.54 7.33
C ALA A 108 1.11 -15.72 7.53
N LYS A 109 0.94 -14.62 6.79
CA LYS A 109 -0.16 -13.66 6.99
C LYS A 109 -1.35 -13.89 6.06
N PHE A 110 -1.14 -14.46 4.87
CA PHE A 110 -2.17 -14.57 3.83
C PHE A 110 -2.31 -16.01 3.35
N GLU A 111 -3.55 -16.48 3.16
CA GLU A 111 -3.83 -17.78 2.54
C GLU A 111 -3.35 -17.84 1.09
N ASN A 112 -3.53 -16.75 0.34
CA ASN A 112 -3.08 -16.60 -1.05
C ASN A 112 -2.15 -15.39 -1.23
N PRO A 113 -0.86 -15.48 -0.86
CA PRO A 113 0.08 -14.35 -0.89
C PRO A 113 0.27 -13.72 -2.28
N LEU A 114 0.17 -14.54 -3.34
CA LEU A 114 0.36 -14.07 -4.72
C LEU A 114 -0.76 -13.14 -5.20
N GLU A 115 -2.00 -13.30 -4.68
CA GLU A 115 -3.14 -12.45 -5.07
C GLU A 115 -2.97 -10.99 -4.64
N ILE A 116 -2.25 -10.76 -3.54
CA ILE A 116 -2.00 -9.43 -2.99
C ILE A 116 -0.62 -8.87 -3.38
N LEU A 117 0.27 -9.72 -3.92
CA LEU A 117 1.66 -9.35 -4.20
C LEU A 117 1.74 -8.14 -5.12
N GLN A 118 1.04 -8.14 -6.26
CA GLN A 118 1.07 -7.00 -7.18
C GLN A 118 0.67 -5.69 -6.51
N SER A 119 -0.41 -5.70 -5.72
CA SER A 119 -0.87 -4.51 -4.99
C SER A 119 0.15 -4.04 -3.96
N LEU A 120 0.81 -4.96 -3.24
CA LEU A 120 1.85 -4.61 -2.27
C LEU A 120 3.08 -4.01 -2.96
N LEU A 121 3.55 -4.62 -4.05
CA LEU A 121 4.69 -4.08 -4.81
C LEU A 121 4.36 -2.69 -5.34
N SER A 122 3.18 -2.49 -5.95
CA SER A 122 2.74 -1.18 -6.45
C SER A 122 2.60 -0.14 -5.34
N ALA A 123 2.13 -0.54 -4.16
CA ALA A 123 2.02 0.36 -3.01
C ALA A 123 3.34 0.62 -2.28
N SER A 124 4.44 -0.05 -2.65
CA SER A 124 5.74 0.07 -1.97
C SER A 124 6.82 0.66 -2.87
N PHE A 125 6.76 0.38 -4.16
CA PHE A 125 7.73 0.86 -5.14
C PHE A 125 7.19 2.07 -5.91
N TRP A 126 7.04 3.21 -5.23
CA TRP A 126 6.42 4.41 -5.79
C TRP A 126 7.15 5.04 -6.99
N HIS A 127 8.39 4.63 -7.26
CA HIS A 127 9.21 5.09 -8.38
C HIS A 127 9.06 4.21 -9.63
N ILE A 128 8.38 3.07 -9.53
CA ILE A 128 8.17 2.15 -10.64
C ILE A 128 6.90 2.61 -11.38
N SER A 129 7.00 2.80 -12.70
CA SER A 129 5.86 3.23 -13.51
C SER A 129 4.87 2.09 -13.76
N GLU A 130 5.33 0.85 -13.81
CA GLU A 130 4.47 -0.31 -14.06
C GLU A 130 5.00 -1.56 -13.36
N ILE A 131 4.12 -2.26 -12.66
CA ILE A 131 4.36 -3.60 -12.11
C ILE A 131 3.26 -4.53 -12.59
N LYS A 132 3.65 -5.62 -13.23
CA LYS A 132 2.76 -6.70 -13.64
C LYS A 132 3.25 -8.02 -13.06
N VAL A 133 2.31 -8.79 -12.50
CA VAL A 133 2.57 -10.11 -11.95
C VAL A 133 1.68 -11.10 -12.69
N ASP A 134 2.28 -11.88 -13.59
CA ASP A 134 1.57 -12.85 -14.44
C ASP A 134 1.91 -14.27 -14.04
N MET A 135 0.89 -15.09 -13.77
CA MET A 135 1.01 -16.54 -13.68
C MET A 135 0.92 -17.14 -15.08
N LYS A 136 1.95 -17.86 -15.51
CA LYS A 136 1.92 -18.67 -16.74
C LYS A 136 1.44 -20.08 -16.44
N SER A 137 0.95 -20.78 -17.46
CA SER A 137 0.37 -22.13 -17.42
C SER A 137 1.28 -23.25 -16.86
N ASN A 138 2.54 -22.95 -16.54
CA ASN A 138 3.54 -23.91 -16.09
C ASN A 138 4.06 -23.58 -14.68
N ASP A 139 3.21 -23.02 -13.81
CA ASP A 139 3.57 -22.56 -12.46
C ASP A 139 4.74 -21.56 -12.41
N LYS A 140 4.95 -20.85 -13.53
CA LYS A 140 5.97 -19.80 -13.64
C LYS A 140 5.33 -18.45 -13.36
N LEU A 141 5.85 -17.76 -12.36
CA LEU A 141 5.54 -16.38 -12.09
C LEU A 141 6.47 -15.47 -12.91
N ILE A 142 5.90 -14.54 -13.66
CA ILE A 142 6.65 -13.46 -14.32
C ILE A 142 6.29 -12.15 -13.65
N ILE A 143 7.29 -11.51 -13.05
CA ILE A 143 7.17 -10.14 -12.55
C ILE A 143 7.85 -9.21 -13.55
N SER A 144 7.07 -8.34 -14.18
CA SER A 144 7.57 -7.30 -15.08
C SER A 144 7.55 -5.96 -14.39
N ILE A 145 8.69 -5.28 -14.39
CA ILE A 145 8.91 -4.00 -13.74
C ILE A 145 9.43 -3.01 -14.79
N ILE A 146 8.71 -1.89 -14.95
CA ILE A 146 9.13 -0.80 -15.82
C ILE A 146 9.39 0.41 -14.94
N ALA A 147 10.64 0.90 -14.94
CA ALA A 147 11.05 2.01 -14.10
C ALA A 147 12.05 2.91 -14.86
N PRO A 148 11.57 3.95 -15.56
CA PRO A 148 12.43 4.83 -16.34
C PRO A 148 13.32 5.70 -15.44
N ASN A 149 14.54 6.00 -15.91
CA ASN A 149 15.49 6.91 -15.25
C ASN A 149 15.91 6.50 -13.83
N ILE A 150 15.99 5.18 -13.56
CA ILE A 150 16.40 4.64 -12.27
C ILE A 150 17.89 4.29 -12.25
N ASP A 151 18.49 4.45 -11.07
CA ASP A 151 19.88 4.12 -10.81
C ASP A 151 20.16 2.60 -10.91
N GLN A 152 21.28 2.22 -11.53
CA GLN A 152 21.65 0.82 -11.72
C GLN A 152 21.75 0.05 -10.39
N LEU A 153 22.28 0.66 -9.32
CA LEU A 153 22.35 0.00 -8.01
C LEU A 153 20.95 -0.31 -7.49
N PHE A 154 20.00 0.61 -7.69
CA PHE A 154 18.63 0.40 -7.23
C PHE A 154 17.94 -0.76 -7.96
N ILE A 155 18.18 -0.91 -9.27
CA ILE A 155 17.67 -2.04 -10.05
C ILE A 155 18.18 -3.36 -9.47
N GLU A 156 19.48 -3.46 -9.21
CA GLU A 156 20.09 -4.68 -8.68
C GLU A 156 19.57 -5.02 -7.27
N LEU A 157 19.45 -4.02 -6.39
CA LEU A 157 18.85 -4.18 -5.06
C LEU A 157 17.39 -4.68 -5.15
N THR A 158 16.62 -4.14 -6.09
CA THR A 158 15.22 -4.55 -6.31
C THR A 158 15.15 -5.99 -6.83
N VAL A 159 16.00 -6.36 -7.77
CA VAL A 159 16.07 -7.73 -8.29
C VAL A 159 16.42 -8.72 -7.18
N GLU A 160 17.47 -8.46 -6.40
CA GLU A 160 17.86 -9.35 -5.30
C GLU A 160 16.75 -9.49 -4.25
N TYR A 161 16.12 -8.38 -3.88
CA TYR A 161 14.98 -8.41 -2.98
C TYR A 161 13.83 -9.27 -3.52
N LEU A 162 13.47 -9.13 -4.79
CA LEU A 162 12.39 -9.91 -5.40
C LEU A 162 12.75 -11.40 -5.54
N VAL A 163 14.01 -11.70 -5.87
CA VAL A 163 14.51 -13.09 -5.92
C VAL A 163 14.41 -13.73 -4.53
N GLY A 164 14.81 -13.00 -3.48
CA GLY A 164 14.65 -13.44 -2.10
C GLY A 164 13.18 -13.67 -1.73
N LEU A 165 12.31 -12.70 -2.05
CA LEU A 165 10.87 -12.75 -1.79
C LEU A 165 10.22 -14.00 -2.39
N LEU A 166 10.57 -14.35 -3.64
CA LEU A 166 10.02 -15.51 -4.33
C LEU A 166 10.65 -16.85 -3.92
N ARG A 167 11.74 -16.84 -3.16
CA ARG A 167 12.38 -18.06 -2.64
C ARG A 167 11.74 -18.57 -1.35
N ALA A 168 11.09 -17.68 -0.60
CA ALA A 168 10.44 -17.97 0.67
C ALA A 168 9.39 -19.09 0.56
#